data_AF-A0A7S2EAD9-F1
#
_entry.id   AF-A0A7S2EAD9-F1
#
_cell.length_a   1.000
_cell.length_b   1.000
_cell.length_c   1.000
_cell.angle_alpha   90.00
_cell.angle_beta   90.00
_cell.angle_gamma   90.00
#
_symmetry.space_group_name_H-M   'P 1'
#
loop_
_entity.id
_entity.type
_entity.pdbx_description
1 polymer ?
#
loop_
_entity_poly.entity_id
_entity_poly.type
_entity_poly.pdbx_seq_one_letter_code
_entity_poly.pdbx_strand_id
1 'polypeptide(L)'
;YRFAEILHAGGIPVVVSDIVPPLHPEVDWSSCMVRVSEARIIDLPRMLRGISDNEIRSRRKACTALYEKIIGKDAGEGFMPTTFSMSMKIWMFRILHARRSAVTWKKLNKDIIR
;
A
#
# COMPACT_ATOMS: atom_id res chain seq x y z
N TYR A 1 -6.99 0.92 -12.44
CA TYR A 1 -7.01 1.41 -11.03
C TYR A 1 -5.80 2.32 -10.88
N ARG A 2 -6.00 3.61 -10.55
CA ARG A 2 -4.94 4.63 -10.58
C ARG A 2 -3.69 4.29 -9.75
N PHE A 3 -3.86 3.68 -8.57
CA PHE A 3 -2.72 3.24 -7.75
C PHE A 3 -1.90 2.15 -8.43
N ALA A 4 -2.53 1.13 -9.02
CA ALA A 4 -1.81 0.06 -9.70
C ALA A 4 -1.06 0.57 -10.94
N GLU A 5 -1.67 1.49 -11.70
CA GLU A 5 -1.05 2.14 -12.86
C GLU A 5 0.21 2.94 -12.45
N ILE A 6 0.14 3.75 -11.39
CA ILE A 6 1.28 4.53 -10.89
C ILE A 6 2.41 3.61 -10.41
N LEU A 7 2.07 2.56 -9.67
CA LEU A 7 3.05 1.59 -9.17
C LEU A 7 3.73 0.83 -10.33
N HIS A 8 2.96 0.43 -11.34
CA HIS A 8 3.48 -0.23 -12.53
C HIS A 8 4.45 0.68 -13.31
N ALA A 9 4.16 1.97 -13.38
CA ALA A 9 5.05 2.98 -13.98
C ALA A 9 6.28 3.34 -13.11
N GLY A 10 6.46 2.72 -11.94
CA GLY A 10 7.54 3.05 -11.00
C GLY A 10 7.39 4.42 -10.32
N GLY A 11 6.17 4.96 -10.32
CA GLY A 11 5.82 6.22 -9.70
C GLY A 11 5.63 6.13 -8.19
N ILE A 12 5.79 7.27 -7.51
CA ILE A 12 5.46 7.44 -6.10
C ILE A 12 4.09 8.13 -6.04
N PRO A 13 3.04 7.49 -5.50
CA PRO A 13 1.75 8.12 -5.34
C PRO A 13 1.85 9.33 -4.39
N VAL A 14 1.36 10.48 -4.84
CA VAL A 14 1.14 11.66 -4.01
C VAL A 14 -0.36 11.76 -3.77
N VAL A 15 -0.77 11.71 -2.50
CA VAL A 15 -2.18 11.63 -2.12
C VAL A 15 -2.50 12.64 -1.04
N VAL A 16 -3.73 13.13 -1.04
CA VAL A 16 -4.26 13.92 0.06
C VAL A 16 -4.50 13.04 1.29
N SER A 17 -4.40 13.63 2.48
CA SER A 17 -4.39 12.89 3.76
C SER A 17 -5.66 12.08 4.03
N ASP A 18 -6.80 12.52 3.49
CA ASP A 18 -8.13 11.89 3.58
C ASP A 18 -8.29 10.64 2.69
N ILE A 19 -7.39 10.43 1.72
CA ILE A 19 -7.44 9.25 0.86
C ILE A 19 -7.05 7.99 1.64
N VAL A 20 -7.98 7.04 1.65
CA VAL A 20 -7.79 5.68 2.12
C VAL A 20 -7.20 4.84 0.97
N PRO A 21 -5.98 4.31 1.11
CA PRO A 21 -5.37 3.54 0.04
C PRO A 21 -6.05 2.16 -0.09
N PRO A 22 -5.93 1.53 -1.27
CA PRO A 22 -6.48 0.19 -1.46
C PRO A 22 -5.94 -0.79 -0.42
N LEU A 23 -6.81 -1.66 0.10
CA LEU A 23 -6.45 -2.69 1.08
C LEU A 23 -5.91 -2.13 2.41
N HIS A 24 -6.34 -0.94 2.78
CA HIS A 24 -6.20 -0.48 4.15
C HIS A 24 -7.25 -1.14 5.06
N PRO A 25 -6.88 -1.62 6.27
CA PRO A 25 -5.58 -1.53 6.93
C PRO A 25 -4.64 -2.73 6.70
N GLU A 26 -5.02 -3.70 5.88
CA GLU A 26 -4.28 -4.95 5.69
C GLU A 26 -2.90 -4.77 5.02
N VAL A 27 -2.75 -3.68 4.25
CA VAL A 27 -1.54 -3.29 3.55
C VAL A 27 -1.06 -1.93 4.06
N ASP A 28 0.19 -1.88 4.49
CA ASP A 28 0.85 -0.62 4.84
C ASP A 28 1.45 0.05 3.59
N TRP A 29 0.99 1.28 3.34
CA TRP A 29 1.45 2.10 2.23
C TRP A 29 2.36 3.25 2.66
N SER A 30 2.57 3.45 3.97
CA SER A 30 3.23 4.63 4.56
C SER A 30 4.61 4.91 3.96
N SER A 31 5.37 3.86 3.63
CA SER A 31 6.71 3.94 3.02
C SER A 31 6.70 4.14 1.51
N CYS A 32 5.58 3.92 0.83
CA CYS A 32 5.45 4.06 -0.62
C CYS A 32 4.79 5.38 -1.05
N MET A 33 3.93 6.00 -0.24
CA MET A 33 3.19 7.21 -0.65
C MET A 33 3.66 8.49 0.04
N VAL A 34 3.57 9.61 -0.68
CA VAL A 34 3.67 10.95 -0.08
C VAL A 34 2.26 11.40 0.28
N ARG A 35 2.03 11.68 1.56
CA ARG A 35 0.78 12.27 2.03
C ARG A 35 0.92 13.76 2.17
N VAL A 36 -0.06 14.51 1.66
CA VAL A 36 -0.12 15.96 1.74
C VAL A 36 -1.47 16.38 2.30
N SER A 37 -1.46 17.28 3.28
CA SER A 37 -2.71 17.87 3.76
C SER A 37 -3.31 18.74 2.66
N GLU A 38 -4.63 18.68 2.48
CA GLU A 38 -5.35 19.52 1.51
C GLU A 38 -5.04 21.02 1.70
N ALA A 39 -4.93 21.47 2.95
CA ALA A 39 -4.56 22.84 3.30
C ALA A 39 -3.18 23.27 2.78
N ARG A 40 -2.30 22.31 2.46
CA ARG A 40 -0.94 22.57 1.94
C ARG A 40 -0.76 22.15 0.49
N ILE A 41 -1.84 21.91 -0.25
CA ILE A 41 -1.73 21.52 -1.66
C ILE A 41 -1.03 22.59 -2.52
N ILE A 42 -1.17 23.87 -2.15
CA ILE A 42 -0.50 25.00 -2.80
C ILE A 42 1.03 24.91 -2.67
N ASP A 43 1.51 24.38 -1.54
CA ASP A 43 2.95 24.15 -1.29
C ASP A 43 3.50 22.91 -2.00
N LEU A 44 2.65 22.10 -2.65
CA LEU A 44 3.04 20.79 -3.18
C LEU A 44 4.28 20.85 -4.09
N PRO A 45 4.42 21.79 -5.06
CA PRO A 45 5.62 21.84 -5.90
C PRO A 45 6.90 22.04 -5.10
N ARG A 46 6.85 22.88 -4.06
CA ARG A 46 7.98 23.15 -3.16
C ARG A 46 8.30 21.92 -2.31
N MET A 47 7.28 21.27 -1.76
CA MET A 47 7.44 20.04 -0.97
C MET A 47 8.06 18.92 -1.80
N LEU A 48 7.58 18.69 -3.02
CA LEU A 48 8.09 17.63 -3.89
C LEU A 48 9.53 17.88 -4.32
N ARG A 49 9.92 19.13 -4.61
CA ARG A 49 11.32 19.50 -4.90
C ARG A 49 12.24 19.34 -3.69
N GLY A 50 11.69 19.42 -2.48
CA GLY A 50 12.44 19.23 -1.23
C GLY A 50 12.71 17.75 -0.90
N ILE A 51 12.12 16.80 -1.62
CA ILE A 51 12.37 15.37 -1.40
C ILE A 51 13.74 15.02 -1.96
N SER A 52 14.62 14.48 -1.10
CA SER A 52 15.95 14.06 -1.52
C SER A 52 15.90 12.87 -2.49
N ASP A 53 16.90 12.76 -3.36
CA ASP A 53 17.04 11.62 -4.28
C ASP A 53 17.10 10.27 -3.56
N ASN A 54 17.70 10.24 -2.37
CA ASN A 54 17.75 9.04 -1.53
C ASN A 54 16.35 8.62 -1.06
N GLU A 55 15.53 9.59 -0.65
CA GLU A 55 14.16 9.32 -0.27
C GLU A 55 13.30 8.88 -1.47
N ILE A 56 13.49 9.50 -2.64
CA ILE A 56 12.83 9.07 -3.88
C ILE A 56 13.19 7.61 -4.21
N ARG A 57 14.48 7.26 -4.16
CA ARG A 57 14.94 5.87 -4.39
C ARG A 57 14.33 4.89 -3.39
N SER A 58 14.34 5.24 -2.10
CA SER A 58 13.78 4.41 -1.03
C SER A 58 12.28 4.15 -1.24
N ARG A 59 11.50 5.20 -1.50
CA ARG A 59 10.06 5.13 -1.75
C ARG A 59 9.73 4.33 -3.01
N ARG A 60 10.46 4.53 -4.11
CA ARG A 60 10.29 3.72 -5.33
C ARG A 60 10.51 2.24 -5.05
N LYS A 61 11.58 1.88 -4.32
CA LYS A 61 11.84 0.48 -3.93
C LYS A 61 10.72 -0.09 -3.06
N ALA A 62 10.20 0.69 -2.11
CA ALA A 62 9.05 0.29 -1.30
C ALA A 62 7.79 0.08 -2.15
N CYS A 63 7.52 0.97 -3.10
CA CYS A 63 6.40 0.85 -4.03
C CYS A 63 6.50 -0.38 -4.94
N THR A 64 7.68 -0.69 -5.47
CA THR A 64 7.91 -1.90 -6.27
C THR A 64 7.67 -3.15 -5.44
N ALA A 65 8.23 -3.22 -4.23
CA ALA A 65 8.00 -4.35 -3.34
C ALA A 65 6.52 -4.51 -2.95
N LEU A 66 5.81 -3.40 -2.75
CA LEU A 66 4.39 -3.39 -2.46
C LEU A 66 3.56 -3.88 -3.65
N TYR A 67 3.89 -3.40 -4.86
CA TYR A 67 3.26 -3.84 -6.11
C TYR A 67 3.45 -5.33 -6.32
N GLU A 68 4.67 -5.84 -6.19
CA GLU A 68 4.97 -7.28 -6.30
C GLU A 68 4.21 -8.10 -5.26
N LYS A 69 4.08 -7.61 -4.02
CA LYS A 69 3.34 -8.29 -2.95
C LYS A 69 1.83 -8.35 -3.21
N ILE A 70 1.24 -7.31 -3.80
CA ILE A 70 -0.21 -7.22 -4.04
C ILE A 70 -0.58 -7.90 -5.36
N ILE A 71 0.17 -7.65 -6.42
CA ILE A 71 -0.11 -8.09 -7.78
C ILE A 71 0.48 -9.48 -8.05
N GLY A 72 1.58 -9.85 -7.39
CA GLY A 72 2.26 -11.13 -7.58
C GLY A 72 3.12 -11.18 -8.85
N LYS A 73 4.20 -11.97 -8.80
CA LYS A 73 5.10 -12.29 -9.92
C LYS A 73 4.43 -13.09 -11.07
N ASP A 74 3.15 -13.42 -10.94
CA ASP A 74 2.38 -14.18 -11.95
C ASP A 74 1.95 -13.32 -13.14
N ALA A 75 2.26 -12.02 -13.12
CA ALA A 75 2.19 -11.18 -14.32
C ALA A 75 3.38 -11.52 -15.23
N GLY A 76 3.33 -12.70 -15.86
CA GLY A 76 3.99 -12.91 -17.14
C GLY A 76 3.63 -11.74 -18.06
N GLU A 77 4.61 -11.32 -18.86
CA GLU A 77 4.55 -10.19 -19.78
C GLU A 77 3.14 -9.96 -20.34
N GLY A 78 2.50 -8.84 -19.95
CA GLY A 78 1.29 -8.34 -20.60
C GLY A 78 -0.06 -8.58 -19.92
N PHE A 79 -0.14 -9.33 -18.80
CA PHE A 79 -1.44 -9.56 -18.15
C PHE A 79 -1.64 -8.67 -16.91
N MET A 80 -2.36 -7.55 -17.07
CA MET A 80 -3.01 -6.89 -15.93
C MET A 80 -3.88 -7.95 -15.22
N PRO A 81 -3.74 -8.18 -13.91
CA PRO A 81 -4.60 -9.13 -13.22
C PRO A 81 -6.05 -8.73 -13.41
N THR A 82 -6.87 -9.66 -13.91
CA THR A 82 -8.30 -9.42 -14.14
C THR A 82 -8.95 -8.95 -12.85
N THR A 83 -10.03 -8.15 -12.96
CA THR A 83 -10.82 -7.67 -11.83
C THR A 83 -11.20 -8.79 -10.86
N PHE A 84 -11.41 -10.00 -11.37
CA PHE A 84 -11.68 -11.20 -10.59
C PHE A 84 -10.48 -11.67 -9.76
N SER A 85 -9.29 -11.79 -10.36
CA SER A 85 -8.06 -12.18 -9.65
C SER A 85 -7.70 -11.19 -8.55
N MET A 86 -7.84 -9.89 -8.84
CA MET A 86 -7.71 -8.85 -7.82
C MET A 86 -8.71 -9.06 -6.68
N SER A 87 -9.99 -9.23 -6.99
CA SER A 87 -11.03 -9.44 -5.97
C SER A 87 -10.75 -10.66 -5.09
N MET A 88 -10.27 -11.77 -5.68
CA MET A 88 -9.88 -12.97 -4.95
C MET A 88 -8.67 -12.75 -4.03
N LYS A 89 -7.63 -12.06 -4.52
CA LYS A 89 -6.45 -11.71 -3.70
C LYS A 89 -6.84 -10.83 -2.52
N ILE A 90 -7.71 -9.84 -2.74
CA ILE A 90 -8.25 -8.97 -1.69
C ILE A 90 -8.98 -9.79 -0.62
N TRP A 91 -9.86 -10.70 -1.05
CA TRP A 91 -10.63 -11.55 -0.13
C TRP A 91 -9.73 -12.49 0.67
N MET A 92 -8.70 -13.05 0.04
CA MET A 92 -7.71 -13.90 0.68
C MET A 92 -6.86 -13.13 1.70
N PHE A 93 -6.43 -11.90 1.37
CA PHE A 93 -5.75 -11.01 2.32
C PHE A 93 -6.62 -10.73 3.56
N ARG A 94 -7.90 -10.44 3.36
CA ARG A 94 -8.86 -10.21 4.46
C ARG A 94 -9.00 -11.42 5.37
N ILE A 95 -9.10 -12.63 4.81
CA ILE A 95 -9.18 -13.86 5.60
C ILE A 95 -7.91 -14.13 6.39
N LEU A 96 -6.75 -13.98 5.74
CA LEU A 96 -5.46 -14.20 6.40
C LEU A 96 -5.23 -13.19 7.53
N HIS A 97 -5.61 -11.93 7.31
CA HIS A 97 -5.55 -10.90 8.34
C HIS A 97 -6.50 -11.20 9.50
N ALA A 98 -7.78 -11.52 9.23
CA ALA A 98 -8.74 -11.89 10.26
C ALA A 98 -8.27 -13.09 11.10
N ARG A 99 -7.64 -14.09 10.46
CA ARG A 99 -7.03 -15.23 11.17
C ARG A 99 -5.87 -14.80 12.07
N ARG A 100 -4.97 -13.91 11.62
CA ARG A 100 -3.89 -13.39 12.47
C ARG A 100 -4.44 -12.60 13.66
N SER A 101 -5.39 -11.70 13.44
CA SER A 101 -6.02 -10.90 14.49
C SER A 101 -6.75 -11.76 15.53
N ALA A 102 -7.39 -12.86 15.12
CA ALA A 102 -8.03 -13.81 16.02
C ALA A 102 -7.01 -14.60 16.87
N VAL A 103 -5.84 -14.92 16.31
CA VAL A 103 -4.76 -15.60 17.04
C VAL A 103 -4.12 -14.67 18.07
N THR A 104 -3.84 -13.40 17.71
CA THR A 104 -3.34 -12.40 18.68
C THR A 104 -4.34 -12.12 19.80
N TRP A 105 -5.64 -12.03 19.49
CA TRP A 105 -6.69 -11.88 20.50
C TRP A 105 -6.74 -13.04 21.50
N LYS A 106 -6.66 -14.29 21.02
CA LYS A 106 -6.62 -15.47 21.91
C LYS A 106 -5.38 -15.52 22.79
N LYS A 107 -4.25 -14.99 22.32
CA LYS A 107 -3.00 -14.91 23.08
C LYS A 107 -3.09 -13.84 24.18
N LEU A 108 -3.52 -12.62 23.83
CA LEU A 108 -3.76 -11.55 24.80
C LEU A 108 -4.75 -11.96 25.90
N ASN A 109 -5.85 -12.63 25.54
CA ASN A 109 -6.86 -13.02 26.52
C ASN A 109 -6.38 -14.14 27.47
N LYS A 110 -5.41 -14.97 27.05
CA LYS A 110 -4.77 -15.94 27.94
C LYS A 110 -3.79 -15.29 28.93
N ASP A 111 -3.15 -14.20 28.52
CA ASP A 111 -2.17 -13.48 29.34
C ASP A 111 -2.85 -12.51 30.35
N ILE A 112 -4.11 -12.11 30.12
CA ILE A 112 -4.89 -11.25 31.03
C ILE A 112 -5.61 -12.03 32.14
N ILE A 113 -5.90 -13.32 31.94
CA ILE A 113 -6.64 -14.17 32.90
C ILE A 113 -5.68 -14.94 33.84
N ARG A 114 -4.42 -14.50 33.96
CA ARG A 114 -3.39 -15.13 34.80
C ARG A 114 -2.76 -14.13 35.75
#